data_AF-A0A8B6BEU7-F1
#
_entry.id   AF-A0A8B6BEU7-F1
#
_cell.length_a   1.000
_cell.length_b   1.000
_cell.length_c   1.000
_cell.angle_alpha   90.00
_cell.angle_beta   90.00
_cell.angle_gamma   90.00
#
_symmetry.space_group_name_H-M   'P 1'
#
loop_
_entity.id
_entity.type
_entity.pdbx_description
1 polymer ?
#
loop_
_entity_poly.entity_id
_entity_poly.type
_entity_poly.pdbx_seq_one_letter_code
_entity_poly.pdbx_strand_id
1 'polypeptide(L)'
;MRIDDGILTYIAASITVPITRQGFLWKKGENGNFLRRWFVLKRNMLFYFEKMNDKKPHGVIILEGVIAKRAADYSGLVFEISPSTGTEGRRYLLEASSDSEMKSWITSLSHSSFEVIKKQYEFLKKEYEKRLKRKKNPCDKPCS
;
A
#
# COMPACT_ATOMS: atom_id res chain seq x y z
N MET A 1 0.92 3.71 17.21
CA MET A 1 0.73 5.18 17.19
C MET A 1 -0.75 5.46 17.02
N ARG A 2 -1.41 6.13 17.97
CA ARG A 2 -2.82 6.53 17.85
C ARG A 2 -2.83 7.93 17.22
N ILE A 3 -3.24 8.02 15.95
CA ILE A 3 -3.38 9.31 15.25
C ILE A 3 -4.70 9.92 15.71
N ASP A 4 -4.69 11.23 15.97
CA ASP A 4 -5.89 11.99 16.34
C ASP A 4 -6.94 12.00 15.21
N ASP A 5 -8.21 11.86 15.59
CA ASP A 5 -9.36 11.82 14.67
C ASP A 5 -9.48 13.11 13.84
N GLY A 6 -9.17 14.27 14.46
CA GLY A 6 -9.18 15.58 13.79
C GLY A 6 -8.10 15.67 12.72
N ILE A 7 -6.88 15.21 13.04
CA ILE A 7 -5.76 15.13 12.08
C ILE A 7 -6.14 14.22 10.90
N LEU A 8 -6.71 13.04 11.15
CA LEU A 8 -7.13 12.13 10.08
C LEU A 8 -8.19 12.74 9.19
N THR A 9 -9.17 13.42 9.78
CA THR A 9 -10.24 14.10 9.05
C THR A 9 -9.68 15.23 8.17
N TYR A 10 -8.75 16.03 8.71
CA TYR A 10 -8.09 17.08 7.96
C TYR A 10 -7.30 16.54 6.76
N ILE A 11 -6.49 15.51 6.96
CA ILE A 11 -5.71 14.90 5.86
C ILE A 11 -6.64 14.28 4.81
N ALA A 12 -7.69 13.59 5.24
CA ALA A 12 -8.69 13.00 4.36
C ALA A 12 -9.38 14.05 3.49
N ALA A 13 -9.73 15.21 4.07
CA ALA A 13 -10.37 16.33 3.37
C ALA A 13 -9.38 17.22 2.58
N SER A 14 -8.08 17.14 2.88
CA SER A 14 -7.08 18.04 2.30
C SER A 14 -6.98 17.89 0.78
N ILE A 15 -7.28 18.97 0.06
CA ILE A 15 -7.18 19.05 -1.40
C ILE A 15 -5.73 19.19 -1.88
N THR A 16 -4.83 19.64 -1.01
CA THR A 16 -3.41 19.82 -1.36
C THR A 16 -2.66 18.50 -1.44
N VAL A 17 -3.26 17.42 -0.94
CA VAL A 17 -2.74 16.06 -1.09
C VAL A 17 -3.47 15.38 -2.25
N PRO A 18 -2.79 15.14 -3.39
CA PRO A 18 -3.40 14.53 -4.56
C PRO A 18 -3.99 13.16 -4.24
N ILE A 19 -5.15 12.87 -4.85
CA ILE A 19 -5.78 11.56 -4.79
C ILE A 19 -5.10 10.67 -5.83
N THR A 20 -4.42 9.62 -5.37
CA THR A 20 -3.81 8.61 -6.24
C THR A 20 -4.88 7.73 -6.87
N ARG A 21 -5.91 7.38 -6.10
CA ARG A 21 -7.04 6.56 -6.52
C ARG A 21 -8.22 6.75 -5.59
N GLN A 22 -9.43 6.62 -6.13
CA GLN A 22 -10.66 6.52 -5.34
C GLN A 22 -11.65 5.58 -6.02
N GLY A 23 -12.60 5.04 -5.25
CA GLY A 23 -13.60 4.11 -5.79
C GLY A 23 -14.34 3.35 -4.70
N PHE A 24 -15.43 2.69 -5.07
CA PHE A 24 -16.13 1.79 -4.16
C PHE A 24 -15.45 0.42 -4.13
N LEU A 25 -15.32 -0.15 -2.94
CA LEU A 25 -14.98 -1.55 -2.73
C LEU A 25 -15.86 -2.13 -1.64
N TRP A 26 -16.01 -3.44 -1.66
CA TRP A 26 -16.67 -4.16 -0.58
C TRP A 26 -15.61 -4.57 0.44
N LYS A 27 -15.75 -4.10 1.68
CA LYS A 27 -14.80 -4.40 2.75
C LYS A 27 -15.40 -5.41 3.72
N LYS A 28 -14.66 -6.48 4.02
CA LYS A 28 -15.06 -7.41 5.07
C LYS A 28 -15.06 -6.72 6.45
N GLY A 29 -16.20 -6.75 7.12
CA GLY A 29 -16.40 -6.30 8.49
C GLY A 29 -15.98 -7.36 9.51
N GLU A 30 -15.98 -7.00 10.78
CA GLU A 30 -15.65 -7.90 11.89
C GLU A 30 -16.72 -8.98 12.10
N ASN A 31 -17.97 -8.67 11.74
CA ASN A 31 -19.08 -9.62 11.69
C ASN A 31 -19.02 -10.59 10.49
N GLY A 32 -17.97 -10.54 9.68
CA GLY A 32 -17.78 -11.40 8.53
C GLY A 32 -18.46 -10.93 7.23
N ASN A 33 -19.37 -9.97 7.30
CA ASN A 33 -20.10 -9.47 6.13
C ASN A 33 -19.28 -8.45 5.34
N PHE A 34 -19.44 -8.45 4.02
CA PHE A 34 -18.85 -7.43 3.15
C PHE A 34 -19.77 -6.21 3.08
N LEU A 35 -19.21 -5.04 3.39
CA LEU A 35 -19.93 -3.76 3.33
C LEU A 35 -19.30 -2.84 2.30
N ARG A 36 -20.14 -2.22 1.47
CA ARG A 36 -19.69 -1.25 0.48
C ARG A 36 -19.16 0.00 1.19
N ARG A 37 -17.94 0.40 0.85
CA ARG A 37 -17.28 1.59 1.39
C ARG A 37 -16.63 2.37 0.24
N TRP A 38 -16.62 3.69 0.37
CA TRP A 38 -15.89 4.56 -0.56
C TRP A 38 -14.44 4.67 -0.09
N PHE A 39 -13.49 4.31 -0.94
CA PHE A 39 -12.06 4.34 -0.62
C PHE A 39 -11.39 5.50 -1.31
N VAL A 40 -10.47 6.16 -0.61
CA VAL A 40 -9.65 7.26 -1.13
C VAL A 40 -8.20 7.03 -0.72
N LEU A 41 -7.33 6.86 -1.71
CA LEU A 41 -5.90 6.68 -1.54
C LEU A 41 -5.18 8.01 -1.73
N LYS A 42 -4.50 8.47 -0.68
CA LYS A 42 -3.68 9.68 -0.66
C LYS A 42 -2.32 9.35 -0.06
N ARG A 43 -1.25 9.52 -0.83
CA ARG A 43 0.11 9.07 -0.43
C ARG A 43 0.07 7.61 0.02
N ASN A 44 0.58 7.30 1.21
CA ASN A 44 0.58 5.97 1.83
C ASN A 44 -0.61 5.74 2.78
N MET A 45 -1.69 6.53 2.67
CA MET A 45 -2.88 6.42 3.52
C MET A 45 -4.09 6.06 2.66
N LEU A 46 -4.73 4.94 2.97
CA LEU A 46 -5.97 4.52 2.34
C LEU A 46 -7.13 4.78 3.32
N PHE A 47 -7.84 5.88 3.08
CA PHE A 47 -9.04 6.24 3.83
C PHE A 47 -10.24 5.48 3.28
N TYR A 48 -11.21 5.20 4.15
CA TYR A 48 -12.50 4.70 3.72
C TYR A 48 -13.66 5.33 4.49
N PHE A 49 -14.77 5.50 3.79
CA PHE A 49 -15.96 6.22 4.22
C PHE A 49 -17.19 5.34 4.01
N GLU A 50 -18.28 5.63 4.72
CA GLU A 50 -19.53 4.91 4.48
C GLU A 50 -20.11 5.28 3.11
N LYS A 51 -20.03 6.57 2.75
CA LYS A 51 -20.50 7.14 1.49
C LYS A 51 -19.46 8.09 0.91
N MET A 52 -19.61 8.39 -0.38
CA MET A 52 -18.67 9.23 -1.14
C MET A 52 -18.52 10.66 -0.58
N ASN A 53 -19.59 11.22 -0.04
CA ASN A 53 -19.64 12.63 0.39
C ASN A 53 -19.46 12.80 1.91
N ASP A 54 -19.10 11.74 2.62
CA ASP A 54 -18.87 11.83 4.06
C ASP A 54 -17.59 12.63 4.33
N LYS A 55 -17.67 13.56 5.29
CA LYS A 55 -16.53 14.40 5.67
C LYS A 55 -15.57 13.68 6.60
N LYS A 56 -16.10 12.78 7.45
CA LYS A 56 -15.31 12.02 8.42
C LYS A 56 -15.01 10.63 7.84
N PRO A 57 -13.73 10.22 7.74
CA PRO A 57 -13.41 8.85 7.38
C PRO A 57 -13.92 7.89 8.46
N HIS A 58 -14.48 6.76 8.04
CA HIS A 58 -14.82 5.67 8.93
C HIS A 58 -13.55 4.96 9.43
N GLY A 59 -12.48 4.98 8.63
CA GLY A 59 -11.16 4.56 9.09
C GLY A 59 -10.06 4.81 8.07
N VAL A 60 -8.85 4.47 8.47
CA VAL A 60 -7.64 4.61 7.66
C VAL A 60 -6.80 3.34 7.75
N ILE A 61 -6.23 2.94 6.62
CA ILE A 61 -5.24 1.87 6.51
C ILE A 61 -3.92 2.53 6.11
N ILE A 62 -2.91 2.42 6.98
CA ILE A 62 -1.55 2.91 6.70
C ILE A 62 -0.83 1.85 5.88
N LEU A 63 -0.29 2.25 4.73
CA LEU A 63 0.33 1.35 3.77
C LEU A 63 1.83 1.11 4.02
N GLU A 64 2.34 1.57 5.15
CA GLU A 64 3.70 1.30 5.60
C GLU A 64 3.82 -0.15 6.11
N GLY A 65 4.79 -0.90 5.60
CA GLY A 65 5.06 -2.27 6.03
C GLY A 65 4.02 -3.32 5.62
N VAL A 66 2.99 -2.96 4.86
CA VAL A 66 1.96 -3.87 4.35
C VAL A 66 2.11 -4.13 2.86
N ILE A 67 1.57 -5.26 2.41
CA ILE A 67 1.46 -5.66 1.01
C ILE A 67 -0.01 -5.78 0.61
N ALA A 68 -0.31 -5.44 -0.64
CA ALA A 68 -1.59 -5.72 -1.26
C ALA A 68 -1.42 -6.88 -2.26
N LYS A 69 -2.23 -7.93 -2.14
CA LYS A 69 -2.19 -9.10 -3.02
C LYS A 69 -3.56 -9.78 -3.11
N ARG A 70 -3.77 -10.62 -4.12
CA ARG A 70 -4.98 -11.44 -4.21
C ARG A 70 -5.08 -12.35 -2.98
N ALA A 71 -6.27 -12.48 -2.41
CA ALA A 71 -6.51 -13.38 -1.29
C ALA A 71 -6.61 -14.82 -1.81
N ALA A 72 -5.74 -15.71 -1.34
CA ALA A 72 -5.64 -17.08 -1.86
C ALA A 72 -6.75 -18.02 -1.32
N ASP A 73 -7.33 -17.67 -0.18
CA ASP A 73 -8.35 -18.40 0.57
C ASP A 73 -9.79 -17.95 0.25
N TYR A 74 -9.98 -17.06 -0.73
CA TYR A 74 -11.30 -16.59 -1.17
C TYR A 74 -11.55 -16.93 -2.64
N SER A 75 -12.71 -17.53 -2.91
CA SER A 75 -13.27 -17.55 -4.26
C SER A 75 -13.81 -16.15 -4.59
N GLY A 76 -13.45 -15.61 -5.75
CA GLY A 76 -13.91 -14.29 -6.21
C GLY A 76 -12.80 -13.29 -6.50
N LEU A 77 -13.19 -12.01 -6.52
CA LEU A 77 -12.35 -10.85 -6.83
C LEU A 77 -11.87 -10.15 -5.56
N VAL A 78 -11.45 -10.98 -4.59
CA VAL A 78 -11.01 -10.55 -3.26
C VAL A 78 -9.50 -10.40 -3.24
N PHE A 79 -9.05 -9.27 -2.72
CA PHE A 79 -7.66 -9.00 -2.39
C PHE A 79 -7.52 -8.63 -0.92
N GLU A 80 -6.32 -8.80 -0.40
CA GLU A 80 -5.98 -8.48 0.97
C GLU A 80 -4.93 -7.38 1.06
N ILE A 81 -5.00 -6.64 2.17
CA ILE A 81 -3.92 -5.77 2.66
C ILE A 81 -3.47 -6.35 4.01
N SER A 82 -2.23 -6.80 4.09
CA SER A 82 -1.70 -7.51 5.27
C SER A 82 -0.23 -7.18 5.51
N PRO A 83 0.30 -7.36 6.74
CA PRO A 83 1.72 -7.15 7.03
C PRO A 83 2.63 -7.96 6.10
N SER A 84 3.67 -7.32 5.57
CA SER A 84 4.64 -7.93 4.64
C SER A 84 5.55 -8.97 5.31
N THR A 85 5.80 -8.81 6.60
CA THR A 85 6.78 -9.59 7.38
C THR A 85 6.18 -10.84 8.03
N GLY A 86 4.91 -11.15 7.80
CA GLY A 86 4.22 -12.27 8.45
C GLY A 86 4.05 -12.11 9.97
N THR A 87 4.35 -10.93 10.52
CA THR A 87 4.11 -10.57 11.91
C THR A 87 2.61 -10.35 12.16
N GLU A 88 2.17 -10.49 13.42
CA GLU A 88 0.79 -10.17 13.79
C GLU A 88 0.42 -8.74 13.41
N GLY A 89 -0.73 -8.60 12.76
CA GLY A 89 -1.25 -7.32 12.32
C GLY A 89 -2.57 -7.50 11.60
N ARG A 90 -3.30 -6.39 11.42
CA ARG A 90 -4.65 -6.46 10.85
C ARG A 90 -4.60 -6.81 9.37
N ARG A 91 -5.23 -7.92 9.00
CA ARG A 91 -5.56 -8.30 7.62
C ARG A 91 -6.87 -7.63 7.21
N TYR A 92 -6.85 -6.87 6.12
CA TYR A 92 -8.06 -6.29 5.53
C TYR A 92 -8.41 -7.04 4.25
N LEU A 93 -9.66 -7.46 4.12
CA LEU A 93 -10.18 -8.11 2.92
C LEU A 93 -11.10 -7.16 2.18
N LEU A 94 -10.81 -6.98 0.89
CA LEU A 94 -11.48 -6.06 -0.01
C LEU A 94 -11.87 -6.81 -1.28
N GLU A 95 -13.11 -6.63 -1.72
CA GLU A 95 -13.64 -7.23 -2.94
C GLU A 95 -13.97 -6.15 -3.96
N ALA A 96 -13.51 -6.39 -5.20
CA ALA A 96 -13.73 -5.54 -6.36
C ALA A 96 -14.85 -6.10 -7.23
N SER A 97 -15.42 -5.23 -8.07
CA SER A 97 -16.51 -5.55 -8.99
C SER A 97 -16.00 -6.20 -10.28
N SER A 98 -14.70 -6.08 -10.58
CA SER A 98 -14.06 -6.67 -11.75
C SER A 98 -12.59 -7.02 -11.49
N ASP A 99 -12.05 -7.94 -12.28
CA ASP A 99 -10.62 -8.30 -12.22
C ASP A 99 -9.71 -7.11 -12.59
N SER A 100 -10.13 -6.27 -13.54
CA SER A 100 -9.42 -5.05 -13.88
C SER A 100 -9.40 -4.06 -12.71
N GLU A 101 -10.52 -3.87 -12.01
CA GLU A 101 -10.60 -3.02 -10.82
C GLU A 101 -9.69 -3.56 -9.71
N MET A 102 -9.77 -4.86 -9.41
CA MET A 102 -8.92 -5.51 -8.41
C MET A 102 -7.43 -5.30 -8.70
N LYS A 103 -6.98 -5.61 -9.93
CA LYS A 103 -5.59 -5.43 -10.35
C LYS A 103 -5.16 -3.97 -10.22
N SER A 104 -6.01 -3.05 -10.68
CA SER A 104 -5.75 -1.61 -10.61
C SER A 104 -5.57 -1.12 -9.17
N TRP A 105 -6.41 -1.59 -8.24
CA TRP A 105 -6.27 -1.30 -6.80
C TRP A 105 -4.97 -1.88 -6.22
N ILE A 106 -4.68 -3.17 -6.45
CA ILE A 106 -3.45 -3.81 -5.98
C ILE A 106 -2.22 -3.04 -6.47
N THR A 107 -2.18 -2.64 -7.74
CA THR A 107 -1.07 -1.87 -8.32
C THR A 107 -0.92 -0.51 -7.63
N SER A 108 -2.01 0.26 -7.48
CA SER A 108 -1.94 1.57 -6.83
C SER A 108 -1.52 1.49 -5.37
N LEU A 109 -2.01 0.49 -4.63
CA LEU A 109 -1.63 0.26 -3.23
C LEU A 109 -0.16 -0.14 -3.11
N SER A 110 0.34 -1.00 -4.02
CA SER A 110 1.74 -1.42 -4.06
C SER A 110 2.70 -0.29 -4.43
N HIS A 111 2.27 0.66 -5.26
CA HIS A 111 3.06 1.86 -5.56
C HIS A 111 3.04 2.89 -4.43
N SER A 112 1.99 2.85 -3.61
CA SER A 112 1.81 3.77 -2.48
C SER A 112 2.45 3.25 -1.18
N SER A 113 2.73 1.95 -1.10
CA SER A 113 3.56 1.38 -0.04
C SER A 113 5.03 1.73 -0.26
N PHE A 114 5.84 1.63 0.79
CA PHE A 114 7.27 1.95 0.79
C PHE A 114 8.10 1.15 -0.24
N GLU A 115 7.50 0.18 -0.93
CA GLU A 115 8.15 -0.73 -1.86
C GLU A 115 8.88 -0.05 -3.01
N VAL A 116 8.37 1.06 -3.57
CA VAL A 116 9.06 1.75 -4.69
C VAL A 116 10.37 2.38 -4.20
N ILE A 117 10.30 3.14 -3.11
CA ILE A 117 11.46 3.81 -2.52
C ILE A 117 12.45 2.77 -1.99
N LYS A 118 11.96 1.70 -1.36
CA LYS A 118 12.78 0.57 -0.91
C LYS A 118 13.53 -0.10 -2.05
N LYS A 119 12.87 -0.39 -3.18
CA LYS A 119 13.52 -0.98 -4.35
C LYS A 119 14.61 -0.08 -4.93
N GLN A 120 14.35 1.23 -5.01
CA GLN A 120 15.35 2.21 -5.45
C GLN A 120 16.55 2.23 -4.50
N TYR A 121 16.32 2.28 -3.19
CA TYR A 121 17.37 2.22 -2.18
C TYR A 121 18.19 0.93 -2.29
N GLU A 122 17.56 -0.24 -2.37
CA GLU A 122 18.24 -1.54 -2.49
C GLU A 122 19.06 -1.64 -3.78
N PHE A 123 18.55 -1.10 -4.89
CA PHE A 123 19.31 -1.02 -6.13
C PHE A 123 20.57 -0.16 -5.97
N LEU A 124 20.42 1.07 -5.44
CA LEU A 124 21.54 1.99 -5.21
C LEU A 124 22.57 1.42 -4.23
N LYS A 125 22.11 0.78 -3.16
CA LYS A 125 22.95 0.10 -2.17
C LYS A 125 23.80 -0.99 -2.81
N LYS A 126 23.19 -1.86 -3.62
CA LYS A 126 23.91 -2.92 -4.36
C LYS A 126 24.97 -2.34 -5.30
N GLU A 127 24.66 -1.26 -6.01
CA GLU A 127 25.62 -0.59 -6.90
C GLU A 127 26.81 0.01 -6.13
N TYR A 128 26.55 0.62 -4.98
CA TYR A 128 27.60 1.15 -4.09
C TYR A 128 28.51 0.02 -3.56
N GLU A 129 27.94 -1.09 -3.09
CA GLU A 129 28.69 -2.24 -2.58
C GLU A 129 29.57 -2.89 -3.68
N LYS A 130 29.06 -3.02 -4.91
CA LYS A 130 29.84 -3.49 -6.06
C LYS A 130 31.04 -2.58 -6.35
N ARG A 131 30.86 -1.27 -6.29
CA ARG A 131 31.95 -0.29 -6.49
C ARG A 131 33.02 -0.39 -5.41
N LEU A 132 32.63 -0.56 -4.14
CA LEU A 132 33.57 -0.78 -3.05
C LEU A 132 34.39 -2.07 -3.24
N LYS A 133 33.74 -3.17 -3.68
CA LYS A 133 34.43 -4.43 -3.97
C LYS A 133 35.45 -4.30 -5.12
N ARG A 134 35.10 -3.57 -6.20
CA ARG A 134 36.03 -3.29 -7.31
C ARG A 134 37.25 -2.48 -6.85
N LYS A 135 37.08 -1.46 -6.00
CA LYS A 135 38.20 -0.69 -5.44
C LYS A 135 39.09 -1.51 -4.50
N LYS A 136 38.55 -2.57 -3.88
CA LYS A 136 39.29 -3.47 -2.99
C LYS A 136 40.01 -4.63 -3.71
N ASN A 137 39.71 -4.89 -4.99
CA ASN A 137 40.44 -5.85 -5.84
C ASN A 137 41.26 -5.12 -6.93
N PRO A 138 42.39 -4.45 -6.59
CA PRO A 138 43.27 -3.85 -7.58
C PRO A 138 44.24 -4.89 -8.15
N CYS A 139 43.74 -5.88 -8.88
CA CYS A 139 44.57 -6.70 -9.76
C CYS A 139 43.88 -6.77 -11.13
N ASP A 140 44.29 -5.87 -12.02
CA ASP A 140 44.43 -6.09 -13.46
C ASP A 140 45.19 -4.86 -14.01
N LYS A 141 46.52 -4.85 -13.83
CA LYS A 141 47.39 -4.07 -14.71
C LYS A 141 47.61 -4.93 -15.96
N PRO A 142 47.45 -4.39 -17.19
CA PRO A 142 47.81 -5.16 -18.37
C PRO A 142 49.33 -5.38 -18.34
N CYS A 143 49.77 -6.63 -18.39
CA CYS A 143 51.17 -6.95 -18.63
C CYS A 143 51.56 -6.42 -20.02
N SER A 144 52.54 -5.51 -20.01
CA SER A 144 53.27 -5.02 -21.19
C SER A 144 54.12 -6.10 -21.83
#